data_AF-K4QY49-F1
#
_entry.id   AF-K4QY49-F1
#
_cell.length_a   1.000
_cell.length_b   1.000
_cell.length_c   1.000
_cell.angle_alpha   90.00
_cell.angle_beta   90.00
_cell.angle_gamma   90.00
#
_symmetry.space_group_name_H-M   'P 1'
#
loop_
_entity.id
_entity.type
_entity.pdbx_description
1 polymer ?
#
loop_
_entity_poly.entity_id
_entity_poly.type
_entity_poly.pdbx_seq_one_letter_code
_entity_poly.pdbx_strand_id
1 'polypeptide(L)'
;MRTKKFAAAALLAAAALTLSACGSGDDTAAPVTVVSEEPGSDKAATVLDKPFEKPDLVLTDTNGKTYDLREETAGRPTLIYFGYTNCPDVCPLTMNNIAVAKKQLPKAEQDELRVVFVTTDPERDTAAELGKWLKGIDAQVVGLTGDFATIQAGARTLGISIEPPHKEKGKMVSTHGTQVIAFSPKTDGGYVLYGEDATVEDYTKDLPKLIKGENP
;
A
#
# COMPACT_ATOMS: atom_id res chain seq x y z
N MET A 1 -40.25 -77.73 -31.69
CA MET A 1 -39.05 -78.50 -32.04
C MET A 1 -37.80 -77.66 -31.77
N ARG A 2 -36.78 -78.25 -31.11
CA ARG A 2 -35.34 -77.87 -31.08
C ARG A 2 -34.97 -76.53 -30.41
N THR A 3 -34.56 -76.50 -29.13
CA THR A 3 -33.22 -76.80 -28.52
C THR A 3 -32.11 -75.78 -28.77
N LYS A 4 -31.73 -75.09 -27.66
CA LYS A 4 -30.40 -74.69 -27.13
C LYS A 4 -29.31 -74.21 -28.09
N LYS A 5 -28.65 -73.09 -27.73
CA LYS A 5 -27.21 -73.04 -27.34
C LYS A 5 -26.83 -71.69 -26.71
N PHE A 6 -25.96 -71.77 -25.71
CA PHE A 6 -25.33 -70.70 -24.95
C PHE A 6 -24.23 -70.00 -25.74
N ALA A 7 -23.98 -68.71 -25.48
CA ALA A 7 -22.63 -68.14 -25.40
C ALA A 7 -22.69 -66.79 -24.66
N ALA A 8 -21.97 -66.70 -23.56
CA ALA A 8 -21.64 -65.45 -22.88
C ALA A 8 -20.44 -64.80 -23.58
N ALA A 9 -20.45 -63.47 -23.72
CA ALA A 9 -19.25 -62.69 -23.98
C ALA A 9 -19.46 -61.29 -23.37
N ALA A 10 -18.77 -61.04 -22.26
CA ALA A 10 -18.57 -59.72 -21.70
C ALA A 10 -17.52 -58.98 -22.55
N LEU A 11 -17.76 -57.72 -22.88
CA LEU A 11 -16.74 -56.80 -23.36
C LEU A 11 -17.10 -55.36 -22.94
N LEU A 12 -16.26 -54.84 -22.06
CA LEU A 12 -16.13 -53.45 -21.64
C LEU A 12 -15.57 -52.59 -22.79
N ALA A 13 -16.07 -51.37 -22.99
CA ALA A 13 -15.33 -50.20 -23.52
C ALA A 13 -16.26 -48.97 -23.46
N ALA A 14 -16.08 -48.08 -22.49
CA ALA A 14 -15.21 -46.89 -22.55
C ALA A 14 -15.96 -45.64 -23.10
N ALA A 15 -16.60 -44.91 -22.18
CA ALA A 15 -17.07 -43.54 -22.43
C ALA A 15 -15.88 -42.59 -22.29
N ALA A 16 -15.55 -41.88 -23.37
CA ALA A 16 -14.49 -40.88 -23.39
C ALA A 16 -14.94 -39.62 -22.63
N LEU A 17 -14.39 -39.43 -21.42
CA LEU A 17 -14.35 -38.15 -20.73
C LEU A 17 -13.11 -37.40 -21.22
N THR A 18 -13.30 -36.33 -21.98
CA THR A 18 -12.23 -35.42 -22.37
C THR A 18 -11.84 -34.56 -21.15
N LEU A 19 -10.81 -34.98 -20.43
CA LEU A 19 -10.06 -34.10 -19.54
C LEU A 19 -9.13 -33.22 -20.40
N SER A 20 -9.39 -31.92 -20.43
CA SER A 20 -8.36 -30.94 -20.79
C SER A 20 -7.42 -30.78 -19.60
N ALA A 21 -6.31 -31.51 -19.65
CA ALA A 21 -5.16 -31.31 -18.79
C ALA A 21 -4.17 -30.36 -19.48
N CYS A 22 -3.81 -29.27 -18.80
CA CYS A 22 -2.61 -28.44 -18.97
C CYS A 22 -2.59 -27.52 -17.74
N GLY A 23 -1.60 -27.44 -16.87
CA GLY A 23 -0.33 -28.13 -16.70
C GLY A 23 0.25 -27.54 -15.41
N SER A 24 0.79 -28.39 -14.53
CA SER A 24 1.46 -27.96 -13.31
C SER A 24 2.82 -27.34 -13.65
N GLY A 25 3.05 -26.13 -13.16
CA GLY A 25 4.38 -25.56 -12.94
C GLY A 25 4.42 -25.01 -11.53
N ASP A 26 5.03 -25.77 -10.61
CA ASP A 26 5.50 -25.25 -9.32
C ASP A 26 6.66 -24.29 -9.59
N ASP A 27 6.63 -23.11 -8.95
CA ASP A 27 7.77 -22.61 -8.15
C ASP A 27 7.45 -21.20 -7.59
N THR A 28 7.33 -21.14 -6.26
CA THR A 28 7.58 -19.98 -5.38
C THR A 28 7.08 -18.59 -5.81
N ALA A 29 5.85 -18.25 -5.39
CA ALA A 29 5.46 -16.86 -5.16
C ALA A 29 4.78 -16.76 -3.79
N ALA A 30 5.18 -15.75 -3.02
CA ALA A 30 4.67 -15.39 -1.70
C ALA A 30 3.12 -15.36 -1.67
N PRO A 31 2.47 -15.54 -0.49
CA PRO A 31 1.02 -15.45 -0.42
C PRO A 31 0.59 -14.03 -0.81
N VAL A 32 0.04 -13.89 -2.02
CA VAL A 32 -0.77 -12.76 -2.41
C VAL A 32 -1.89 -12.63 -1.37
N THR A 33 -1.91 -11.54 -0.63
CA THR A 33 -2.99 -11.21 0.30
C THR A 33 -4.28 -11.11 -0.53
N VAL A 34 -5.22 -12.01 -0.26
CA VAL A 34 -6.51 -12.03 -0.94
C VAL A 34 -7.30 -10.81 -0.44
N VAL A 35 -7.32 -9.75 -1.25
CA VAL A 35 -8.24 -8.62 -1.01
C VAL A 35 -9.61 -9.12 -1.43
N SER A 36 -10.48 -9.40 -0.47
CA SER A 36 -11.89 -9.64 -0.75
C SER A 36 -12.54 -8.28 -1.00
N GLU A 37 -12.45 -7.79 -2.23
CA GLU A 37 -13.27 -6.67 -2.69
C GLU A 37 -14.70 -7.18 -2.89
N GLU A 38 -15.58 -6.87 -1.94
CA GLU A 38 -17.02 -6.95 -2.15
C GLU A 38 -17.39 -5.87 -3.19
N PRO A 39 -17.97 -6.23 -4.36
CA PRO A 39 -18.33 -5.24 -5.36
C PRO A 39 -19.39 -4.28 -4.79
N GLY A 40 -18.99 -3.04 -4.51
CA GLY A 40 -19.87 -1.98 -4.00
C GLY A 40 -19.65 -1.55 -2.55
N SER A 41 -18.48 -1.77 -1.92
CA SER A 41 -18.21 -1.07 -0.66
C SER A 41 -17.93 0.42 -0.91
N ASP A 42 -18.87 1.28 -0.55
CA ASP A 42 -18.76 2.75 -0.45
C ASP A 42 -17.71 3.22 0.60
N LYS A 43 -16.60 2.49 0.77
CA LYS A 43 -15.60 2.73 1.81
C LYS A 43 -14.25 3.03 1.16
N ALA A 44 -13.83 4.29 1.30
CA ALA A 44 -12.49 4.77 0.92
C ALA A 44 -11.33 4.07 1.67
N ALA A 45 -11.63 3.34 2.74
CA ALA A 45 -10.68 2.62 3.58
C ALA A 45 -10.97 1.12 3.58
N THR A 46 -9.93 0.32 3.34
CA THR A 46 -9.94 -1.14 3.48
C THR A 46 -9.19 -1.54 4.75
N VAL A 47 -9.88 -2.18 5.69
CA VAL A 47 -9.25 -2.80 6.86
C VAL A 47 -8.67 -4.15 6.46
N LEU A 48 -7.41 -4.40 6.80
CA LEU A 48 -6.70 -5.62 6.41
C LEU A 48 -6.83 -6.70 7.49
N ASP A 49 -7.31 -7.88 7.11
CA ASP A 49 -7.37 -9.05 8.01
C ASP A 49 -5.97 -9.48 8.48
N LYS A 50 -4.97 -9.31 7.61
CA LYS A 50 -3.56 -9.53 7.91
C LYS A 50 -2.81 -8.21 7.78
N PRO A 51 -2.49 -7.54 8.89
CA PRO A 51 -1.70 -6.32 8.85
C PRO A 51 -0.34 -6.53 8.21
N PHE A 52 0.14 -5.53 7.47
CA PHE A 52 1.51 -5.48 6.98
C PHE A 52 2.49 -5.23 8.13
N GLU A 53 3.73 -5.70 7.98
CA GLU A 53 4.83 -5.22 8.80
C GLU A 53 5.25 -3.82 8.32
N LYS A 54 5.53 -2.91 9.26
CA LYS A 54 6.11 -1.61 8.92
C LYS A 54 7.43 -1.81 8.18
N PRO A 55 7.69 -1.14 7.04
CA PRO A 55 8.92 -1.35 6.27
C PRO A 55 10.17 -1.07 7.09
N ASP A 56 11.21 -1.87 6.87
CA ASP A 56 12.53 -1.68 7.50
C ASP A 56 13.34 -0.65 6.71
N LEU A 57 13.00 0.63 6.87
CA LEU A 57 13.57 1.72 6.11
C LEU A 57 14.43 2.61 7.00
N VAL A 58 15.73 2.63 6.72
CA VAL A 58 16.68 3.62 7.26
C VAL A 58 17.04 4.57 6.13
N LEU A 59 16.46 5.77 6.15
CA LEU A 59 16.53 6.76 5.08
C LEU A 59 17.12 8.09 5.58
N THR A 60 17.08 9.12 4.74
CA THR A 60 17.50 10.48 5.09
C THR A 60 16.28 11.38 5.23
N ASP A 61 16.16 12.10 6.34
CA ASP A 61 15.10 13.09 6.57
C ASP A 61 15.36 14.41 5.82
N THR A 62 14.40 15.34 5.88
CA THR A 62 14.51 16.66 5.25
C THR A 62 15.55 17.59 5.89
N ASN A 63 16.10 17.21 7.06
CA ASN A 63 17.22 17.91 7.71
C ASN A 63 18.58 17.30 7.34
N GLY A 64 18.61 16.28 6.48
CA GLY A 64 19.83 15.56 6.09
C GLY A 64 20.34 14.59 7.15
N LYS A 65 19.50 14.18 8.09
CA LYS A 65 19.82 13.20 9.15
C LYS A 65 19.33 11.82 8.77
N THR A 66 20.04 10.79 9.23
CA THR A 66 19.53 9.42 9.19
C THR A 66 18.25 9.32 9.99
N TYR A 67 17.25 8.64 9.44
CA TYR A 67 15.96 8.40 10.06
C TYR A 67 15.60 6.92 9.91
N ASP A 68 15.50 6.22 11.04
CA ASP A 68 14.99 4.85 11.09
C ASP A 68 13.47 4.90 11.25
N LEU A 69 12.74 4.48 10.21
CA LEU A 69 11.29 4.53 10.16
C LEU A 69 10.65 3.77 11.32
N ARG A 70 11.18 2.61 11.68
CA ARG A 70 10.59 1.75 12.71
C ARG A 70 10.84 2.33 14.10
N GLU A 71 12.08 2.72 14.38
CA GLU A 71 12.46 3.30 15.66
C GLU A 71 11.72 4.61 15.94
N GLU A 72 11.75 5.54 14.99
CA GLU A 72 11.23 6.90 15.17
C GLU A 72 9.69 6.96 15.23
N THR A 73 9.02 5.93 14.72
CA THR A 73 7.55 5.83 14.70
C THR A 73 7.00 4.69 15.56
N ALA A 74 7.84 4.05 16.38
CA ALA A 74 7.44 2.95 17.25
C ALA A 74 6.31 3.39 18.21
N GLY A 75 5.23 2.61 18.25
CA GLY A 75 4.08 2.88 19.12
C GLY A 75 3.31 4.17 18.79
N ARG A 76 3.52 4.76 17.61
CA ARG A 76 2.83 5.98 17.16
C ARG A 76 1.89 5.67 16.00
N PRO A 77 0.69 6.28 15.96
CA PRO A 77 -0.17 6.18 14.79
C PRO A 77 0.55 6.82 13.60
N THR A 78 0.76 6.04 12.55
CA THR A 78 1.62 6.44 11.44
C THR A 78 0.93 6.23 10.11
N LEU A 79 0.85 7.26 9.28
CA LEU A 79 0.42 7.17 7.89
C LEU A 79 1.67 7.21 7.00
N ILE A 80 1.84 6.22 6.13
CA ILE A 80 2.93 6.20 5.16
C ILE A 80 2.35 6.38 3.76
N TYR A 81 2.92 7.31 3.01
CA TYR A 81 2.60 7.55 1.62
C TYR A 81 3.87 7.58 0.77
N PHE A 82 3.87 6.86 -0.35
CA PHE A 82 4.94 6.89 -1.33
C PHE A 82 4.52 7.77 -2.51
N GLY A 83 5.25 8.86 -2.76
CA GLY A 83 4.92 9.83 -3.80
C GLY A 83 6.14 10.58 -4.31
N TYR A 84 5.95 11.64 -5.08
CA TYR A 84 7.05 12.53 -5.48
C TYR A 84 6.55 13.97 -5.65
N THR A 85 7.42 14.96 -5.42
CA THR A 85 6.96 16.37 -5.32
C THR A 85 6.51 16.97 -6.66
N ASN A 86 6.99 16.42 -7.78
CA ASN A 86 6.62 16.83 -9.13
C ASN A 86 5.34 16.15 -9.67
N CYS A 87 4.64 15.35 -8.86
CA CYS A 87 3.40 14.73 -9.28
C CYS A 87 2.32 15.82 -9.47
N PRO A 88 1.70 15.93 -10.65
CA PRO A 88 0.86 17.08 -10.99
C PRO A 88 -0.54 17.06 -10.33
N ASP A 89 -0.94 15.95 -9.70
CA ASP A 89 -2.34 15.74 -9.28
C ASP A 89 -2.47 15.04 -7.92
N VAL A 90 -2.29 13.72 -7.89
CA VAL A 90 -2.68 12.89 -6.72
C VAL A 90 -1.83 13.14 -5.47
N CYS A 91 -0.51 13.29 -5.58
CA CYS A 91 0.35 13.50 -4.39
C CYS A 91 0.03 14.77 -3.61
N PRO A 92 -0.05 15.98 -4.22
CA PRO A 92 -0.43 17.17 -3.48
C PRO A 92 -1.86 17.09 -2.95
N LEU A 93 -2.79 16.43 -3.66
CA LEU A 93 -4.17 16.26 -3.18
C LEU A 93 -4.22 15.38 -1.92
N THR A 94 -3.66 14.18 -1.95
CA THR A 94 -3.63 13.25 -0.81
C THR A 94 -3.00 13.91 0.43
N MET A 95 -1.85 14.57 0.26
CA MET A 95 -1.16 15.23 1.36
C MET A 95 -1.95 16.40 1.94
N ASN A 96 -2.65 17.17 1.10
CA ASN A 96 -3.55 18.23 1.58
C ASN A 96 -4.78 17.66 2.31
N ASN A 97 -5.38 16.59 1.80
CA ASN A 97 -6.53 15.93 2.46
C ASN A 97 -6.14 15.49 3.88
N ILE A 98 -5.00 14.80 4.03
CA ILE A 98 -4.48 14.38 5.34
C ILE A 98 -4.19 15.60 6.22
N ALA A 99 -3.54 16.64 5.69
CA ALA A 99 -3.18 17.82 6.47
C ALA A 99 -4.42 18.59 6.97
N VAL A 100 -5.46 18.74 6.13
CA VAL A 100 -6.72 19.39 6.51
C VAL A 100 -7.46 18.57 7.58
N ALA A 101 -7.55 17.26 7.39
CA ALA A 101 -8.15 16.35 8.36
C ALA A 101 -7.40 16.37 9.70
N LYS A 102 -6.07 16.29 9.67
CA LYS A 102 -5.22 16.37 10.85
C LYS A 102 -5.42 17.68 11.61
N LYS A 103 -5.61 18.81 10.94
CA LYS A 103 -5.88 20.10 11.58
C LYS A 103 -7.19 20.14 12.39
N GLN A 104 -8.13 19.22 12.14
CA GLN A 104 -9.37 19.09 12.92
C GLN A 104 -9.17 18.37 14.25
N LEU A 105 -8.05 17.65 14.42
CA LEU A 105 -7.76 16.93 15.65
C LEU A 105 -7.38 17.91 16.78
N PRO A 106 -7.57 17.54 18.06
CA PRO A 106 -6.94 18.21 19.18
C PRO A 106 -5.42 18.30 19.01
N LYS A 107 -4.80 19.39 19.49
CA LYS A 107 -3.36 19.62 19.30
C LYS A 107 -2.47 18.47 19.78
N ALA A 108 -2.83 17.84 20.91
CA ALA A 108 -2.10 16.68 21.42
C ALA A 108 -2.13 15.50 20.44
N GLU A 109 -3.28 15.21 19.84
CA GLU A 109 -3.45 14.13 18.87
C GLU A 109 -2.71 14.44 17.55
N GLN A 110 -2.66 15.72 17.14
CA GLN A 110 -1.83 16.15 15.99
C GLN A 110 -0.34 15.87 16.22
N ASP A 111 0.14 16.04 17.45
CA ASP A 111 1.55 15.84 17.83
C ASP A 111 1.91 14.36 18.01
N GLU A 112 0.91 13.50 18.25
CA GLU A 112 1.06 12.05 18.28
C GLU A 112 1.14 11.44 16.88
N LEU A 113 0.29 11.92 15.96
CA LEU A 113 0.22 11.44 14.59
C LEU A 113 1.55 11.65 13.84
N ARG A 114 2.02 10.59 13.18
CA ARG A 114 3.14 10.66 12.23
C ARG A 114 2.59 10.52 10.82
N VAL A 115 2.76 11.56 10.01
CA VAL A 115 2.53 11.47 8.56
C VAL A 115 3.91 11.43 7.93
N VAL A 116 4.19 10.34 7.20
CA VAL A 116 5.49 10.06 6.60
C VAL A 116 5.32 10.01 5.09
N PHE A 117 5.99 10.92 4.39
CA PHE A 117 6.09 10.94 2.95
C PHE A 117 7.45 10.37 2.54
N VAL A 118 7.44 9.26 1.80
CA VAL A 118 8.65 8.66 1.23
C VAL A 118 8.70 8.99 -0.25
N THR A 119 9.73 9.70 -0.70
CA THR A 119 9.84 10.05 -2.12
C THR A 119 10.14 8.81 -2.97
N THR A 120 9.57 8.76 -4.16
CA THR A 120 9.80 7.78 -5.23
C THR A 120 10.74 8.31 -6.30
N ASP A 121 11.23 9.53 -6.12
CA ASP A 121 12.04 10.27 -7.08
C ASP A 121 13.21 11.00 -6.37
N PRO A 122 14.09 10.24 -5.71
CA PRO A 122 15.15 10.81 -4.87
C PRO A 122 16.18 11.65 -5.65
N GLU A 123 16.27 11.51 -6.99
CA GLU A 123 17.14 12.33 -7.82
C GLU A 123 16.70 13.80 -7.87
N ARG A 124 15.38 14.06 -7.84
CA ARG A 124 14.82 15.42 -7.84
C ARG A 124 14.40 15.86 -6.44
N ASP A 125 13.83 14.95 -5.66
CA ASP A 125 13.39 15.17 -4.28
C ASP A 125 14.55 15.01 -3.29
N THR A 126 15.54 15.91 -3.42
CA THR A 126 16.60 16.05 -2.40
C THR A 126 15.97 16.41 -1.06
N ALA A 127 16.66 16.11 0.06
CA ALA A 127 16.16 16.41 1.40
C ALA A 127 15.66 17.87 1.56
N ALA A 128 16.40 18.83 0.98
CA ALA A 128 16.05 20.24 1.02
C ALA A 128 14.80 20.58 0.18
N GLU A 129 14.71 20.08 -1.05
CA GLU A 129 13.56 20.33 -1.93
C GLU A 129 12.30 19.66 -1.39
N LEU A 130 12.42 18.41 -0.92
CA LEU A 130 11.32 17.69 -0.27
C LEU A 130 10.83 18.43 0.98
N GLY A 131 11.74 18.90 1.83
CA GLY A 131 11.39 19.68 3.02
C GLY A 131 10.68 20.99 2.69
N LYS A 132 11.13 21.69 1.65
CA LYS A 132 10.49 22.93 1.18
C LYS A 132 9.06 22.68 0.68
N TRP A 133 8.84 21.61 -0.08
CA TRP A 133 7.52 21.23 -0.59
C TRP A 133 6.57 20.87 0.57
N LEU A 134 7.01 19.99 1.47
CA LEU A 134 6.21 19.52 2.62
C LEU A 134 5.83 20.65 3.58
N LYS A 135 6.74 21.60 3.83
CA LYS A 135 6.48 22.77 4.68
C LYS A 135 5.33 23.64 4.15
N GLY A 136 5.08 23.63 2.84
CA GLY A 136 3.93 24.31 2.23
C GLY A 136 2.59 23.64 2.54
N ILE A 137 2.59 22.38 2.96
CA ILE A 137 1.39 21.56 3.24
C ILE A 137 1.19 21.45 4.76
N ASP A 138 2.12 20.80 5.45
CA ASP A 138 2.17 20.66 6.90
C ASP A 138 3.63 20.45 7.34
N ALA A 139 4.14 21.37 8.15
CA ALA A 139 5.51 21.37 8.63
C ALA A 139 5.85 20.21 9.59
N GLN A 140 4.85 19.46 10.06
CA GLN A 140 5.05 18.28 10.90
C GLN A 140 5.14 16.97 10.09
N VAL A 141 4.98 17.02 8.77
CA VAL A 141 5.18 15.83 7.92
C VAL A 141 6.66 15.46 7.90
N VAL A 142 6.93 14.18 8.14
CA VAL A 142 8.27 13.61 7.99
C VAL A 142 8.48 13.29 6.52
N GLY A 143 9.43 13.96 5.87
CA GLY A 143 9.84 13.62 4.51
C GLY A 143 11.09 12.75 4.51
N LEU A 144 11.06 11.65 3.78
CA LEU A 144 12.17 10.70 3.66
C LEU A 144 12.60 10.56 2.20
N THR A 145 13.92 10.60 1.98
CA THR A 145 14.60 10.37 0.70
C THR A 145 15.82 9.47 0.89
N GLY A 146 16.37 8.92 -0.19
CA GLY A 146 17.50 8.00 -0.12
C GLY A 146 17.69 7.20 -1.40
N ASP A 147 18.34 6.04 -1.28
CA ASP A 147 18.55 5.13 -2.40
C ASP A 147 17.21 4.57 -2.92
N PHE A 148 16.97 4.68 -4.23
CA PHE A 148 15.72 4.25 -4.84
C PHE A 148 15.47 2.75 -4.70
N ALA A 149 16.51 1.91 -4.79
CA ALA A 149 16.34 0.46 -4.66
C ALA A 149 15.87 0.07 -3.25
N THR A 150 16.40 0.76 -2.22
CA THR A 150 15.97 0.61 -0.83
C THR A 150 14.51 1.02 -0.64
N ILE A 151 14.12 2.19 -1.18
CA ILE A 151 12.74 2.69 -1.12
C ILE A 151 11.78 1.73 -1.83
N GLN A 152 12.14 1.27 -3.04
CA GLN A 152 11.35 0.35 -3.84
C GLN A 152 11.16 -0.99 -3.11
N ALA A 153 12.22 -1.52 -2.48
CA ALA A 153 12.13 -2.74 -1.70
C ALA A 153 11.15 -2.60 -0.52
N GLY A 154 11.22 -1.48 0.22
CA GLY A 154 10.28 -1.19 1.31
C GLY A 154 8.84 -1.01 0.86
N ALA A 155 8.60 -0.34 -0.27
CA ALA A 155 7.26 -0.21 -0.84
C ALA A 155 6.66 -1.57 -1.23
N ARG A 156 7.48 -2.47 -1.81
CA ARG A 156 7.05 -3.82 -2.19
C ARG A 156 6.56 -4.65 -1.01
N THR A 157 7.08 -4.46 0.20
CA THR A 157 6.60 -5.19 1.39
C THR A 157 5.17 -4.81 1.79
N LEU A 158 4.69 -3.65 1.32
CA LEU A 158 3.31 -3.18 1.49
C LEU A 158 2.43 -3.46 0.27
N GLY A 159 2.91 -4.24 -0.70
CA GLY A 159 2.21 -4.48 -1.96
C GLY A 159 2.24 -3.30 -2.93
N ILE A 160 3.03 -2.26 -2.65
CA ILE A 160 3.13 -1.05 -3.47
C ILE A 160 4.24 -1.22 -4.51
N SER A 161 3.86 -1.21 -5.79
CA SER A 161 4.83 -1.22 -6.89
C SER A 161 5.23 0.21 -7.25
N ILE A 162 6.54 0.45 -7.32
CA ILE A 162 7.12 1.74 -7.66
C ILE A 162 8.17 1.55 -8.75
N GLU A 163 8.13 2.36 -9.78
CA GLU A 163 9.10 2.35 -10.86
C GLU A 163 9.88 3.66 -10.91
N PRO A 164 11.14 3.64 -11.39
CA PRO A 164 11.87 4.88 -11.61
C PRO A 164 11.09 5.83 -12.51
N PRO A 165 11.22 7.15 -12.29
CA PRO A 165 10.66 8.13 -13.20
C PRO A 165 11.13 7.88 -14.64
N HIS A 166 10.19 7.84 -15.59
CA HIS A 166 10.48 7.68 -17.01
C HIS A 166 9.72 8.73 -17.84
N LYS A 167 10.17 8.93 -19.09
CA LYS A 167 9.50 9.88 -19.99
C LYS A 167 8.29 9.22 -20.64
N GLU A 168 7.11 9.74 -20.38
CA GLU A 168 5.90 9.46 -21.14
C GLU A 168 5.41 10.74 -21.82
N LYS A 169 5.26 10.71 -23.16
CA LYS A 169 4.82 11.86 -23.97
C LYS A 169 5.58 13.17 -23.66
N GLY A 170 6.88 13.06 -23.37
CA GLY A 170 7.76 14.19 -23.07
C GLY A 170 7.68 14.72 -21.64
N LYS A 171 6.81 14.16 -20.78
CA LYS A 171 6.73 14.46 -19.35
C LYS A 171 7.40 13.35 -18.55
N MET A 172 8.03 13.72 -17.44
CA MET A 172 8.57 12.73 -16.50
C MET A 172 7.43 12.23 -15.61
N VAL A 173 7.15 10.94 -15.65
CA VAL A 173 6.12 10.27 -14.84
C VAL A 173 6.77 9.16 -14.03
N SER A 174 6.32 8.98 -12.79
CA SER A 174 6.73 7.86 -11.94
C SER A 174 5.49 7.03 -11.64
N THR A 175 5.55 5.73 -11.89
CA THR A 175 4.52 4.78 -11.46
C THR A 175 4.69 4.60 -9.95
N HIS A 176 3.75 5.11 -9.14
CA HIS A 176 3.72 4.84 -7.70
C HIS A 176 2.33 4.38 -7.29
N GLY A 177 2.24 3.58 -6.22
CA GLY A 177 0.96 3.33 -5.59
C GLY A 177 0.38 4.63 -5.05
N THR A 178 -0.88 4.89 -5.34
CA THR A 178 -1.65 6.04 -4.82
C THR A 178 -2.19 5.78 -3.41
N GLN A 179 -1.69 4.73 -2.76
CA GLN A 179 -2.22 4.20 -1.52
C GLN A 179 -1.55 4.82 -0.30
N VAL A 180 -2.34 5.10 0.73
CA VAL A 180 -1.85 5.47 2.07
C VAL A 180 -2.09 4.30 3.01
N ILE A 181 -1.05 3.87 3.72
CA ILE A 181 -1.16 2.79 4.71
C ILE A 181 -1.10 3.39 6.12
N ALA A 182 -2.11 3.10 6.94
CA ALA A 182 -2.13 3.46 8.35
C ALA A 182 -1.61 2.32 9.21
N PHE A 183 -0.64 2.63 10.07
CA PHE A 183 0.00 1.73 11.01
C PHE A 183 -0.52 2.01 12.42
N SER A 184 -0.88 0.94 13.12
CA SER A 184 -1.47 1.01 14.45
C SER A 184 -0.42 1.32 15.52
N PRO A 185 -0.68 2.25 16.46
CA PRO A 185 0.20 2.45 17.62
C PRO A 185 0.23 1.26 18.58
N LYS A 186 -0.73 0.32 18.48
CA LYS A 186 -0.80 -0.85 19.37
C LYS A 186 0.11 -1.99 18.93
N THR A 187 0.39 -2.09 17.63
CA THR A 187 1.04 -3.26 17.02
C THR A 187 2.14 -2.91 16.04
N ASP A 188 2.28 -1.63 15.68
CA ASP A 188 3.10 -1.15 14.55
C ASP A 188 2.76 -1.80 13.20
N GLY A 189 1.64 -2.53 13.11
CA GLY A 189 1.18 -3.18 11.88
C GLY A 189 0.32 -2.26 11.01
N GLY A 190 0.55 -2.31 9.70
CA GLY A 190 -0.23 -1.58 8.69
C GLY A 190 -1.58 -2.25 8.48
N TYR A 191 -2.64 -1.69 9.02
CA TYR A 191 -3.94 -2.38 9.19
C TYR A 191 -5.08 -1.71 8.43
N VAL A 192 -4.88 -0.50 7.90
CA VAL A 192 -5.84 0.19 7.03
C VAL A 192 -5.12 0.69 5.80
N LEU A 193 -5.73 0.46 4.64
CA LEU A 193 -5.29 0.95 3.34
C LEU A 193 -6.33 1.93 2.81
N TYR A 194 -5.88 3.10 2.39
CA TYR A 194 -6.67 4.09 1.68
C TYR A 194 -6.29 4.10 0.20
N GLY A 195 -7.28 4.12 -0.67
CA GLY A 195 -7.10 4.29 -2.11
C GLY A 195 -6.92 5.75 -2.53
N GLU A 196 -6.78 5.98 -3.83
CA GLU A 196 -6.71 7.32 -4.43
C GLU A 196 -7.99 8.14 -4.24
N ASP A 197 -9.12 7.43 -4.15
CA ASP A 197 -10.47 7.98 -3.98
C ASP A 197 -10.74 8.49 -2.56
N ALA A 198 -9.84 8.25 -1.60
CA ALA A 198 -9.97 8.72 -0.23
C ALA A 198 -10.00 10.26 -0.13
N THR A 199 -11.13 10.77 0.36
CA THR A 199 -11.42 12.20 0.46
C THR A 199 -10.94 12.79 1.78
N VAL A 200 -10.98 14.12 1.89
CA VAL A 200 -10.71 14.82 3.15
C VAL A 200 -11.75 14.47 4.22
N GLU A 201 -13.00 14.20 3.83
CA GLU A 201 -14.07 13.77 4.73
C GLU A 201 -13.77 12.40 5.33
N ASP A 202 -13.25 11.46 4.53
CA ASP A 202 -12.84 10.13 4.99
C ASP A 202 -11.73 10.23 6.04
N TYR A 203 -10.64 10.94 5.72
CA TYR A 203 -9.56 11.15 6.70
C TYR A 203 -10.04 11.89 7.95
N THR A 204 -10.91 12.89 7.81
CA THR A 204 -11.43 13.66 8.96
C THR A 204 -12.25 12.77 9.90
N LYS A 205 -13.04 11.87 9.34
CA LYS A 205 -13.85 10.90 10.10
C LYS A 205 -12.99 9.83 10.76
N ASP A 206 -11.95 9.36 10.08
CA ASP A 206 -11.22 8.16 10.47
C ASP A 206 -10.02 8.43 11.37
N LEU A 207 -9.30 9.56 11.19
CA LEU A 207 -8.10 9.89 11.98
C LEU A 207 -8.29 9.76 13.50
N PRO A 208 -9.40 10.20 14.13
CA PRO A 208 -9.61 10.03 15.57
C PRO A 208 -9.61 8.55 16.04
N LYS A 209 -9.99 7.62 15.16
CA LYS A 209 -9.94 6.17 15.41
C LYS A 209 -8.56 5.61 15.11
N LEU A 210 -7.95 6.05 14.01
CA LEU A 210 -6.59 5.62 13.63
C LEU A 210 -5.55 5.96 14.70
N ILE A 211 -5.68 7.13 15.33
CA ILE A 211 -4.82 7.58 16.43
C ILE A 211 -4.84 6.61 17.61
N LYS A 212 -5.97 5.92 17.82
CA LYS A 212 -6.15 4.94 18.89
C LYS A 212 -5.87 3.51 18.43
N GLY A 213 -5.53 3.29 17.16
CA GLY A 213 -5.43 1.94 16.59
C GLY A 213 -6.77 1.21 16.63
N GLU A 214 -7.85 1.89 16.28
CA GLU A 214 -9.20 1.35 16.15
C GLU A 214 -9.62 1.30 14.68
N ASN A 215 -10.49 0.34 14.31
CA ASN A 215 -10.97 0.24 12.94
C ASN A 215 -11.90 1.42 12.59
N PRO A 216 -11.68 2.08 11.42
CA PRO A 216 -12.51 3.19 10.95
C PRO A 216 -13.96 2.80 10.58
#